data_AF-A0A7V9KGU4-F1
#
_entry.id   AF-A0A7V9KGU4-F1
#
_cell.length_a   1.000
_cell.length_b   1.000
_cell.length_c   1.000
_cell.angle_alpha   90.00
_cell.angle_beta   90.00
_cell.angle_gamma   90.00
#
_symmetry.space_group_name_H-M   'P 1'
#
loop_
_entity.id
_entity.type
_entity.pdbx_description
1 polymer ?
#
loop_
_entity_poly.entity_id
_entity_poly.type
_entity_poly.pdbx_seq_one_letter_code
_entity_poly.pdbx_strand_id
1 'polypeptide(L)'
;MSDSERDLGYPTGVHGNIPSFNNVEEEAAFWDTHDATDYLDQGRPVKIVVEGELAERLTLRLAPDDRDALTELAKAKGVGPASLIRIWVRERLQQEVAAQPR
;
A
#
# COMPACT_ATOMS: atom_id res chain seq x y z
N MET A 1 -17.82 -21.88 -17.70
CA MET A 1 -16.72 -21.10 -17.12
C MET A 1 -15.99 -20.44 -18.28
N SER A 2 -16.57 -19.37 -18.82
CA SER A 2 -15.92 -18.56 -19.86
C SER A 2 -15.14 -17.50 -19.13
N ASP A 3 -13.84 -17.75 -18.96
CA ASP A 3 -12.94 -16.69 -18.54
C ASP A 3 -12.97 -15.65 -19.64
N SER A 4 -13.35 -14.42 -19.28
CA SER A 4 -13.43 -13.31 -20.20
C SER A 4 -12.06 -13.13 -20.84
N GLU A 5 -11.97 -13.28 -22.16
CA GLU A 5 -10.86 -12.74 -22.95
C GLU A 5 -10.76 -11.26 -22.60
N ARG A 6 -9.91 -10.94 -21.62
CA ARG A 6 -9.44 -9.59 -21.39
C ARG A 6 -8.78 -9.22 -22.71
N ASP A 7 -9.27 -8.19 -23.38
CA ASP A 7 -8.50 -7.56 -24.43
C ASP A 7 -7.25 -6.99 -23.77
N LEU A 8 -6.18 -7.78 -23.79
CA LEU A 8 -4.90 -7.47 -23.17
C LEU A 8 -4.08 -6.51 -24.03
N GLY A 9 -4.64 -6.03 -25.16
CA GLY A 9 -4.00 -5.05 -26.03
C GLY A 9 -2.88 -5.63 -26.88
N TYR A 10 -3.08 -6.83 -27.44
CA TYR A 10 -2.17 -7.43 -28.41
C TYR A 10 -2.57 -7.04 -29.86
N PRO A 11 -1.61 -6.91 -30.79
CA PRO A 11 -0.17 -7.04 -30.58
C PRO A 11 0.41 -5.87 -29.77
N THR A 12 1.39 -6.16 -28.91
CA THR A 12 2.09 -5.11 -28.15
C THR A 12 2.98 -4.27 -29.08
N GLY A 13 3.29 -3.04 -28.67
CA GLY A 13 4.26 -2.20 -29.37
C GLY A 13 5.71 -2.58 -29.05
N VAL A 14 6.63 -2.29 -29.95
CA VAL A 14 8.07 -2.40 -29.68
C VAL A 14 8.48 -1.32 -28.68
N HIS A 15 9.15 -1.71 -27.60
CA HIS A 15 9.64 -0.81 -26.57
C HIS A 15 11.15 -1.02 -26.38
N GLY A 16 11.96 -0.15 -26.98
CA GLY A 16 13.41 -0.29 -26.93
C GLY A 16 13.87 -1.61 -27.57
N ASN A 17 14.46 -2.49 -26.76
CA ASN A 17 14.92 -3.82 -27.17
C ASN A 17 13.90 -4.92 -26.85
N ILE A 18 12.72 -4.58 -26.30
CA ILE A 18 11.61 -5.51 -26.10
C ILE A 18 10.83 -5.61 -27.42
N PRO A 19 10.72 -6.81 -28.03
CA PRO A 19 9.98 -6.99 -29.28
C PRO A 19 8.46 -6.86 -29.07
N SER A 20 7.72 -6.70 -30.16
CA SER A 20 6.26 -6.79 -30.16
C SER A 20 5.82 -8.25 -30.05
N PHE A 21 4.85 -8.53 -29.19
CA PHE A 21 4.25 -9.86 -29.01
C PHE A 21 2.85 -9.89 -29.58
N ASN A 22 2.43 -11.02 -30.12
CA ASN A 22 1.09 -11.20 -30.70
C ASN A 22 0.08 -11.78 -29.72
N ASN A 23 0.56 -12.39 -28.63
CA ASN A 23 -0.25 -12.98 -27.56
C ASN A 23 0.54 -13.07 -26.25
N VAL A 24 -0.16 -13.44 -25.17
CA VAL A 24 0.40 -13.58 -23.81
C VAL A 24 1.44 -14.68 -23.74
N GLU A 25 1.22 -15.79 -24.43
CA GLU A 25 2.08 -16.98 -24.36
C GLU A 25 3.47 -16.67 -24.94
N GLU A 26 3.53 -15.88 -26.01
CA GLU A 26 4.77 -15.41 -26.64
C GLU A 26 5.55 -14.47 -25.70
N GLU A 27 4.84 -13.53 -25.07
CA GLU A 27 5.43 -12.59 -24.11
C GLU A 27 5.96 -13.32 -22.86
N ALA A 28 5.21 -14.28 -22.33
CA ALA A 28 5.63 -15.09 -21.19
C ALA A 28 6.90 -15.91 -21.50
N ALA A 29 6.95 -16.55 -22.67
CA ALA A 29 8.12 -17.32 -23.09
C ALA A 29 9.37 -16.44 -23.25
N PHE A 30 9.20 -15.18 -23.65
CA PHE A 30 10.29 -14.20 -23.70
C PHE A 30 10.81 -13.87 -22.29
N TRP A 31 9.94 -13.54 -21.35
CA TRP A 31 10.33 -13.20 -19.98
C TRP A 31 10.85 -14.39 -19.16
N ASP A 32 10.45 -15.62 -19.51
CA ASP A 32 11.01 -16.84 -18.91
C ASP A 32 12.47 -17.09 -19.33
N THR A 33 12.89 -16.54 -20.47
CA THR A 33 14.22 -16.78 -21.06
C THR A 33 15.18 -15.60 -20.94
N HIS A 34 14.66 -14.40 -20.64
CA HIS A 34 15.45 -13.16 -20.56
C HIS A 34 15.45 -12.60 -19.14
N ASP A 35 16.58 -12.03 -18.70
CA ASP A 35 16.66 -11.37 -17.39
C ASP A 35 15.92 -10.02 -17.44
N ALA A 36 14.90 -9.86 -16.60
CA ALA A 36 14.14 -8.61 -16.50
C ALA A 36 15.00 -7.41 -16.11
N THR A 37 16.16 -7.63 -15.49
CA THR A 37 17.08 -6.55 -15.08
C THR A 37 17.75 -5.86 -16.27
N ASP A 38 17.90 -6.55 -17.41
CA ASP A 38 18.46 -5.99 -18.66
C ASP A 38 17.54 -4.97 -19.35
N TYR A 39 16.30 -4.83 -18.85
CA TYR A 39 15.27 -3.95 -19.41
C TYR A 39 14.79 -2.87 -18.42
N LEU A 40 15.46 -2.73 -17.26
CA LEU A 40 15.08 -1.76 -16.22
C LEU A 40 15.17 -0.30 -16.68
N ASP A 41 16.08 -0.01 -17.61
CA ASP A 41 16.30 1.30 -18.22
C ASP A 41 15.18 1.69 -19.20
N GLN A 42 14.44 0.71 -19.71
CA GLN A 42 13.29 0.89 -20.61
C GLN A 42 11.99 1.14 -19.84
N GLY A 43 12.00 1.00 -18.51
CA GLY A 43 10.89 1.35 -17.64
C GLY A 43 10.68 2.86 -17.52
N ARG A 44 9.42 3.29 -17.36
CA ARG A 44 9.13 4.70 -17.05
C ARG A 44 9.40 4.96 -15.56
N PRO A 45 10.24 5.95 -15.20
CA PRO A 45 10.44 6.31 -13.81
C PRO A 45 9.13 6.81 -13.21
N VAL A 46 8.60 6.08 -12.23
CA VAL A 46 7.45 6.51 -11.45
C VAL A 46 7.97 7.30 -10.27
N LYS A 47 7.64 8.60 -10.20
CA LYS A 47 7.86 9.39 -8.98
C LYS A 47 6.88 8.92 -7.91
N ILE A 48 7.38 8.16 -6.94
CA ILE A 48 6.64 7.88 -5.72
C ILE A 48 6.70 9.15 -4.87
N VAL A 49 5.61 9.92 -4.86
CA VAL A 49 5.46 11.05 -3.95
C VAL A 49 5.01 10.48 -2.61
N VAL A 50 5.91 10.41 -1.64
CA VAL A 50 5.55 10.23 -0.23
C VAL A 50 5.18 11.61 0.29
N GLU A 51 3.91 11.98 0.13
CA GLU A 51 3.38 13.26 0.59
C GLU A 51 3.14 13.22 2.11
N GLY A 52 3.76 14.15 2.84
CA GLY A 52 3.47 14.44 4.26
C GLY A 52 4.71 14.57 5.13
N GLU A 53 4.74 15.61 5.98
CA GLU A 53 5.59 15.58 7.18
C GLU A 53 5.23 14.34 7.98
N LEU A 54 6.22 13.50 8.29
CA LEU A 54 6.05 12.39 9.20
C LEU A 54 5.52 12.96 10.52
N ALA A 55 4.28 12.60 10.87
CA ALA A 55 3.68 13.02 12.13
C ALA A 55 4.67 12.78 13.28
N GLU A 56 4.79 13.76 14.18
CA GLU A 56 5.67 13.65 15.34
C GLU A 56 5.39 12.33 16.09
N ARG A 57 6.46 11.56 16.32
CA ARG A 57 6.35 10.24 16.93
C ARG A 57 6.28 10.38 18.44
N LEU A 58 5.13 10.02 19.02
CA LEU A 58 4.97 9.83 20.45
C LEU A 58 5.17 8.34 20.78
N THR A 59 6.08 8.03 21.71
CA THR A 59 6.22 6.67 22.24
C THR A 59 5.44 6.55 23.54
N LEU A 60 4.46 5.63 23.58
CA LEU A 60 3.64 5.35 24.76
C LEU A 60 4.05 4.01 25.37
N ARG A 61 4.28 3.99 26.68
CA ARG A 61 4.45 2.75 27.44
C ARG A 61 3.10 2.32 28.00
N LEU A 62 2.70 1.08 27.70
CA LEU A 62 1.48 0.47 28.19
C LEU A 62 1.85 -0.77 29.01
N ALA A 63 1.01 -1.13 29.98
CA ALA A 63 1.12 -2.45 30.59
C ALA A 63 0.91 -3.54 29.54
N PRO A 64 1.48 -4.75 29.71
CA PRO A 64 1.31 -5.84 28.75
C PRO A 64 -0.17 -6.14 28.44
N ASP A 65 -0.99 -6.26 29.47
CA ASP A 65 -2.43 -6.57 29.33
C ASP A 65 -3.18 -5.49 28.55
N ASP A 66 -2.86 -4.20 28.76
CA ASP A 66 -3.47 -3.09 28.04
C ASP A 66 -3.09 -3.09 26.55
N ARG A 67 -1.84 -3.47 26.25
CA ARG A 67 -1.34 -3.58 24.87
C ARG A 67 -2.04 -4.70 24.12
N ASP A 68 -2.27 -5.83 24.78
CA ASP A 68 -2.97 -6.97 24.18
C ASP A 68 -4.44 -6.65 23.96
N ALA A 69 -5.10 -6.06 24.97
CA ALA A 69 -6.48 -5.59 24.84
C ALA A 69 -6.65 -4.57 23.71
N LEU A 70 -5.73 -3.60 23.59
CA LEU A 70 -5.72 -2.64 22.50
C LEU A 70 -5.61 -3.34 21.13
N THR A 71 -4.74 -4.33 21.03
CA THR A 71 -4.47 -5.06 19.78
C THR A 71 -5.72 -5.81 19.31
N GLU A 72 -6.39 -6.53 20.23
CA GLU A 72 -7.64 -7.24 19.93
C GLU A 72 -8.78 -6.28 19.56
N LEU A 73 -8.91 -5.16 20.27
CA LEU A 73 -9.92 -4.14 19.94
C LEU A 73 -9.67 -3.49 18.58
N ALA A 74 -8.40 -3.21 18.25
CA ALA A 74 -8.02 -2.66 16.96
C ALA A 74 -8.35 -3.63 15.81
N LYS A 75 -8.01 -4.90 16.00
CA LYS A 75 -8.32 -5.98 15.05
C LYS A 75 -9.82 -6.14 14.83
N ALA A 76 -10.61 -6.17 15.91
CA ALA A 76 -12.07 -6.25 15.83
C ALA A 76 -12.70 -5.05 15.09
N LYS A 77 -12.05 -3.89 15.13
CA LYS A 77 -12.46 -2.66 14.43
C LYS A 77 -11.86 -2.52 13.02
N GLY A 78 -11.03 -3.48 12.58
CA GLY A 78 -10.39 -3.44 11.26
C GLY A 78 -9.35 -2.32 11.12
N VAL A 79 -8.76 -1.85 12.22
CA VAL A 79 -7.75 -0.77 12.23
C VAL A 79 -6.48 -1.21 12.95
N GLY A 80 -5.36 -0.52 12.70
CA GLY A 80 -4.12 -0.76 13.43
C GLY A 80 -4.15 -0.20 14.87
N PRO A 81 -3.39 -0.76 15.83
CA PRO A 81 -3.36 -0.28 17.22
C PRO A 81 -3.01 1.21 17.36
N ALA A 82 -2.03 1.69 16.59
CA ALA A 82 -1.64 3.10 16.58
C ALA A 82 -2.76 4.02 16.04
N SER A 83 -3.48 3.56 15.02
CA SER A 83 -4.63 4.28 14.47
C SER A 83 -5.77 4.38 15.48
N LEU A 84 -6.05 3.27 16.20
CA LEU A 84 -7.08 3.25 17.23
C LEU A 84 -6.75 4.19 18.39
N ILE A 85 -5.51 4.15 18.91
CA ILE A 85 -5.05 5.10 19.93
C ILE A 85 -5.20 6.55 19.46
N ARG A 86 -4.82 6.85 18.21
CA ARG A 86 -4.92 8.20 17.68
C ARG A 86 -6.37 8.72 17.66
N ILE A 87 -7.31 7.85 17.31
CA ILE A 87 -8.75 8.18 17.32
C ILE A 87 -9.19 8.50 18.76
N TRP A 88 -8.92 7.60 19.71
CA TRP A 88 -9.33 7.79 21.10
C TRP A 88 -8.69 9.00 21.77
N VAL A 89 -7.40 9.25 21.55
CA VAL A 89 -6.72 10.44 22.09
C VAL A 89 -7.39 11.71 21.57
N ARG A 90 -7.73 11.77 20.28
CA ARG A 90 -8.43 12.92 19.70
C ARG A 90 -9.82 13.12 20.31
N GLU A 91 -10.60 12.05 20.41
CA GLU A 91 -11.93 12.09 21.02
C GLU A 91 -11.85 12.59 22.47
N ARG A 92 -10.90 12.07 23.26
CA ARG A 92 -10.72 12.47 24.65
C ARG A 92 -10.29 13.93 24.80
N LEU A 93 -9.39 14.41 23.95
CA LEU A 93 -8.97 15.82 23.96
C LEU A 93 -10.14 16.75 23.62
N GLN A 94 -10.98 16.40 22.65
CA GLN A 94 -12.17 17.18 22.32
C GLN A 94 -13.15 17.28 23.51
N GLN A 95 -13.33 16.18 24.25
CA GLN A 95 -14.14 16.17 25.46
C GLN A 95 -13.56 17.08 26.56
N GLU A 96 -12.25 17.03 26.80
CA GLU A 96 -11.60 17.88 27.81
C GLU A 96 -11.68 19.37 27.47
N VAL A 97 -11.49 19.73 26.20
CA VAL A 97 -11.64 21.11 25.74
C VAL A 97 -13.08 21.59 25.90
N ALA A 98 -14.07 20.73 25.64
CA ALA A 98 -15.48 21.07 25.82
C ALA A 98 -15.89 21.16 27.30
N ALA A 99 -15.22 20.43 28.19
CA ALA A 99 -15.53 20.38 29.62
C ALA A 99 -14.84 21.49 30.44
N GLN A 100 -13.80 22.15 29.90
CA GLN A 100 -13.16 23.28 30.56
C GLN A 100 -13.98 24.57 30.37
N PRO A 101 -14.47 25.21 31.45
CA PRO A 101 -15.03 26.55 31.34
C PRO A 101 -13.90 27.51 30.96
N ARG A 102 -14.18 28.36 29.97
CA ARG A 102 -13.25 29.34 29.43
C ARG A 102 -12.90 30.43 30.45
#